data_AF-A0A6G2D9S9-F1
#
_entry.id   AF-A0A6G2D9S9-F1
#
_cell.length_a   1.000
_cell.length_b   1.000
_cell.length_c   1.000
_cell.angle_alpha   90.00
_cell.angle_beta   90.00
_cell.angle_gamma   90.00
#
_symmetry.space_group_name_H-M   'P 1'
#
loop_
_entity.id
_entity.type
_entity.pdbx_description
1 polymer ?
#
loop_
_entity_poly.entity_id
_entity_poly.type
_entity_poly.pdbx_seq_one_letter_code
_entity_poly.pdbx_strand_id
1 'polypeptide(L)'
;MIETEKKEERVLLIGVELQGMDSFDLSMEELASLAKTAGAVVVDSYRQKREKYDSKTFVGSGKLEEIALMVDAEEITTVIVNNRLTPRQNVNLEEVLGVKVIDRMQLILDIFAMRARSHEGKLQVHLAQLKYLLPRLVGQGIMLSRQAGGIGSRGPGESQLELNRRSVRNQITDIERQLKVVEKNRATVREKRLESSTFKIGLIGYTNAGKSTIMNILTSKTQYEADELFATLDATTKSIHLGGNLQVTLTDTVGFIQDLPTELVSSFKSTLEESKHVDLLVHVIDASNPYHEEHEKTVLSIMKDLDMEDIPH
;
A
#
# COMPACT_ATOMS: atom_id res chain seq x y z
N MET A 1 -11.80 3.77 34.32
CA MET A 1 -11.51 3.82 32.87
C MET A 1 -10.00 3.74 32.77
N ILE A 2 -9.47 2.65 32.22
CA ILE A 2 -8.03 2.56 31.95
C ILE A 2 -7.85 3.30 30.63
N GLU A 3 -7.34 4.52 30.68
CA GLU A 3 -6.80 5.19 29.51
C GLU A 3 -5.66 4.31 29.00
N THR A 4 -5.92 3.56 27.93
CA THR A 4 -4.85 2.93 27.17
C THR A 4 -4.10 4.07 26.50
N GLU A 5 -3.03 4.56 27.14
CA GLU A 5 -2.03 5.38 26.46
C GLU A 5 -1.67 4.63 25.18
N LYS A 6 -2.01 5.21 24.02
CA LYS A 6 -1.50 4.73 22.74
C LYS A 6 0.00 4.95 22.80
N LYS A 7 0.77 3.92 23.19
CA LYS A 7 2.22 3.92 22.99
C LYS A 7 2.48 4.21 21.51
N GLU A 8 3.19 5.29 21.24
CA GLU A 8 3.63 5.63 19.90
C GLU A 8 4.51 4.49 19.36
N GLU A 9 4.20 3.99 18.16
CA GLU A 9 4.96 2.91 17.55
C GLU A 9 6.30 3.50 17.06
N ARG A 10 7.38 3.21 17.79
CA ARG A 10 8.74 3.66 17.50
C ARG A 10 9.36 2.73 16.46
N VAL A 11 9.79 3.30 15.33
CA VAL A 11 10.22 2.49 14.19
C VAL A 11 11.63 2.79 13.71
N LEU A 12 12.31 1.72 13.31
CA LEU A 12 13.59 1.77 12.60
C LEU A 12 13.36 1.38 11.14
N LEU A 13 13.83 2.22 10.23
CA LEU A 13 13.75 1.95 8.80
C LEU A 13 15.02 1.20 8.36
N ILE A 14 14.87 0.19 7.50
CA ILE A 14 16.00 -0.57 6.97
C ILE A 14 15.91 -0.63 5.46
N GLY A 15 16.98 -0.23 4.78
CA GLY A 15 17.14 -0.37 3.34
C GLY A 15 18.45 -1.05 2.97
N VAL A 16 18.39 -1.97 2.00
CA VAL A 16 19.58 -2.53 1.37
C VAL A 16 19.68 -1.98 -0.04
N GLU A 17 20.75 -1.25 -0.30
CA GLU A 17 21.02 -0.66 -1.61
C GLU A 17 21.83 -1.64 -2.43
N LEU A 18 21.25 -2.08 -3.56
CA LEU A 18 21.95 -2.89 -4.55
C LEU A 18 22.71 -2.02 -5.54
N GLN A 19 23.73 -2.58 -6.19
CA GLN A 19 24.45 -1.89 -7.27
C GLN A 19 23.49 -1.53 -8.41
N GLY A 20 23.54 -0.27 -8.85
CA GLY A 20 22.71 0.25 -9.94
C GLY A 20 21.31 0.73 -9.53
N MET A 21 21.03 0.89 -8.23
CA MET A 21 19.83 1.57 -7.76
C MET A 21 20.05 3.09 -7.73
N ASP A 22 19.56 3.80 -8.74
CA ASP A 22 19.71 5.26 -8.83
C ASP A 22 18.75 6.02 -7.89
N SER A 23 17.62 5.42 -7.50
CA SER A 23 16.55 6.06 -6.70
C SER A 23 16.44 5.56 -5.25
N PHE A 24 17.52 4.97 -4.69
CA PHE A 24 17.47 4.40 -3.33
C PHE A 24 17.14 5.43 -2.24
N ASP A 25 17.75 6.62 -2.32
CA ASP A 25 17.55 7.66 -1.31
C ASP A 25 16.11 8.17 -1.34
N LEU A 26 15.55 8.41 -2.54
CA LEU A 26 14.13 8.73 -2.73
C LEU A 26 13.20 7.66 -2.13
N SER A 27 13.50 6.39 -2.39
CA SER A 27 12.72 5.26 -1.88
C SER A 27 12.70 5.21 -0.34
N MET A 28 13.83 5.55 0.31
CA MET A 28 13.93 5.62 1.77
C MET A 28 13.22 6.84 2.36
N GLU A 29 13.29 8.00 1.71
CA GLU A 29 12.51 9.20 2.09
C GLU A 29 11.00 8.94 2.00
N GLU A 30 10.58 8.25 0.95
CA GLU A 30 9.19 7.82 0.79
C GLU A 30 8.78 6.80 1.85
N LEU A 31 9.66 5.83 2.19
CA LEU A 31 9.39 4.88 3.28
C LEU A 31 9.20 5.58 4.62
N ALA A 32 10.00 6.61 4.91
CA ALA A 32 9.84 7.42 6.12
C ALA A 32 8.50 8.18 6.11
N SER A 33 8.10 8.69 4.95
CA SER A 33 6.81 9.37 4.77
C SER A 33 5.62 8.41 4.92
N LEU A 34 5.74 7.17 4.44
CA LEU A 34 4.76 6.10 4.66
C LEU A 34 4.64 5.77 6.15
N ALA A 35 5.77 5.60 6.84
CA ALA A 35 5.77 5.29 8.27
C ALA A 35 5.09 6.39 9.09
N LYS A 36 5.41 7.66 8.82
CA LYS A 36 4.74 8.81 9.44
C LYS A 36 3.24 8.83 9.16
N THR A 37 2.84 8.54 7.91
CA THR A 37 1.42 8.46 7.49
C THR A 37 0.66 7.36 8.24
N ALA A 38 1.32 6.26 8.61
CA ALA A 38 0.75 5.19 9.44
C ALA A 38 0.67 5.57 10.93
N GLY A 39 1.19 6.73 11.33
CA GLY A 39 1.24 7.19 12.72
C GLY A 39 2.46 6.69 13.50
N ALA A 40 3.48 6.17 12.81
CA ALA A 40 4.71 5.71 13.45
C ALA A 40 5.73 6.85 13.64
N VAL A 41 6.52 6.76 14.71
CA VAL A 41 7.62 7.68 14.99
C VAL A 41 8.92 7.05 14.48
N VAL A 42 9.43 7.59 13.38
CA VAL A 42 10.72 7.16 12.82
C VAL A 42 11.84 7.64 13.73
N VAL A 43 12.50 6.70 14.40
CA VAL A 43 13.62 6.99 15.32
C VAL A 43 14.92 7.16 14.54
N ASP A 44 15.19 6.23 13.63
CA ASP A 44 16.39 6.26 12.79
C ASP A 44 16.15 5.47 11.48
N SER A 45 17.12 5.52 10.58
CA SER A 45 17.16 4.74 9.35
C SER A 45 18.52 4.11 9.14
N TYR A 46 18.53 2.85 8.73
CA TYR A 46 19.74 2.08 8.47
C TYR A 46 19.86 1.71 7.00
N ARG A 47 21.01 2.03 6.40
CA ARG A 47 21.36 1.69 5.01
C ARG A 47 22.52 0.71 4.95
N GLN A 48 22.39 -0.35 4.14
CA GLN A 48 23.50 -1.25 3.82
C GLN A 48 23.70 -1.39 2.31
N LYS A 49 24.91 -1.07 1.82
CA LYS A 49 25.30 -1.35 0.43
C LYS A 49 25.67 -2.82 0.25
N ARG A 50 25.11 -3.50 -0.75
CA ARG A 50 25.42 -4.90 -1.08
C ARG A 50 25.31 -5.16 -2.59
N GLU A 51 25.94 -6.24 -3.06
CA GLU A 51 25.69 -6.72 -4.44
C GLU A 51 24.36 -7.48 -4.56
N LYS A 52 23.99 -8.22 -3.51
CA LYS A 52 22.76 -9.01 -3.43
C LYS A 52 22.23 -9.01 -2.00
N TYR A 53 20.91 -9.12 -1.88
CA TYR A 53 20.24 -9.34 -0.59
C TYR A 53 20.73 -10.63 0.07
N ASP A 54 20.81 -10.62 1.40
CA ASP A 54 21.03 -11.85 2.13
C ASP A 54 19.79 -12.76 2.06
N SER A 55 19.99 -14.02 1.66
CA SER A 55 18.89 -14.96 1.45
C SER A 55 18.17 -15.35 2.74
N LYS A 56 18.81 -15.20 3.90
CA LYS A 56 18.23 -15.56 5.20
C LYS A 56 17.63 -14.35 5.90
N THR A 57 18.29 -13.20 5.87
CA THR A 57 17.95 -12.07 6.76
C THR A 57 17.83 -10.75 6.02
N PHE A 58 17.90 -10.74 4.69
CA PHE A 58 17.88 -9.53 3.84
C PHE A 58 19.13 -8.64 3.99
N VAL A 59 19.52 -8.33 5.23
CA VAL A 59 20.76 -7.66 5.63
C VAL A 59 21.88 -8.67 5.96
N GLY A 60 23.13 -8.22 6.05
CA GLY A 60 24.25 -9.07 6.49
C GLY A 60 24.24 -9.38 7.99
N SER A 61 24.86 -10.48 8.41
CA SER A 61 24.89 -10.89 9.83
C SER A 61 25.48 -9.85 10.79
N GLY A 62 26.66 -9.28 10.48
CA GLY A 62 27.24 -8.23 11.33
C GLY A 62 26.37 -6.98 11.39
N LYS A 63 25.67 -6.68 10.28
CA LYS A 63 24.72 -5.56 10.22
C LYS A 63 23.51 -5.83 11.11
N LEU A 64 23.01 -7.07 11.11
CA LEU A 64 21.88 -7.50 11.89
C LEU A 64 22.15 -7.42 13.39
N GLU A 65 23.36 -7.75 13.83
CA GLU A 65 23.78 -7.59 15.23
C GLU A 65 23.79 -6.12 15.66
N GLU A 66 24.31 -5.22 14.81
CA GLU A 66 24.25 -3.77 15.09
C GLU A 66 22.82 -3.25 15.17
N ILE A 67 21.93 -3.73 14.29
CA ILE A 67 20.51 -3.37 14.30
C ILE A 67 19.84 -3.87 15.58
N ALA A 68 20.12 -5.10 16.03
CA ALA A 68 19.56 -5.64 17.26
C ALA A 68 19.96 -4.81 18.48
N LEU A 69 21.23 -4.41 18.58
CA LEU A 69 21.70 -3.53 19.66
C LEU A 69 20.99 -2.17 19.65
N MET A 70 20.75 -1.60 18.47
CA MET A 70 20.01 -0.35 18.32
C MET A 70 18.54 -0.50 18.70
N VAL A 71 17.91 -1.61 18.30
CA VAL A 71 16.50 -1.92 18.65
C VAL A 71 16.32 -1.94 20.17
N ASP A 72 17.23 -2.59 20.88
CA ASP A 72 17.21 -2.64 22.35
C ASP A 72 17.53 -1.27 22.98
N ALA A 73 18.54 -0.56 22.48
CA ALA A 73 19.01 0.70 23.07
C ALA A 73 18.00 1.85 22.91
N GLU A 74 17.32 1.92 21.77
CA GLU A 74 16.38 3.00 21.41
C GLU A 74 14.91 2.62 21.67
N GLU A 75 14.66 1.47 22.30
CA GLU A 75 13.31 0.93 22.57
C GLU A 75 12.42 0.91 21.32
N ILE A 76 12.98 0.45 20.19
CA ILE A 76 12.24 0.33 18.92
C ILE A 76 11.22 -0.79 19.06
N THR A 77 9.97 -0.54 18.64
CA THR A 77 8.88 -1.52 18.74
C THR A 77 8.64 -2.27 17.44
N THR A 78 8.96 -1.64 16.30
CA THR A 78 8.73 -2.21 14.97
C THR A 78 9.86 -1.84 14.02
N VAL A 79 10.27 -2.77 13.19
CA VAL A 79 11.28 -2.57 12.14
C VAL A 79 10.59 -2.61 10.78
N ILE A 80 10.83 -1.59 9.95
CA ILE A 80 10.23 -1.45 8.63
C ILE A 80 11.31 -1.61 7.56
N VAL A 81 11.15 -2.62 6.71
CA VAL A 81 12.08 -2.91 5.61
C VAL A 81 11.58 -2.34 4.28
N ASN A 82 12.42 -1.60 3.56
CA ASN A 82 12.02 -0.92 2.33
C ASN A 82 11.57 -1.87 1.20
N ASN A 83 12.17 -3.05 1.10
CA ASN A 83 11.85 -4.01 0.05
C ASN A 83 11.00 -5.16 0.58
N ARG A 84 10.25 -5.80 -0.33
CA ARG A 84 9.45 -6.99 -0.02
C ARG A 84 10.31 -8.09 0.56
N LEU A 85 9.93 -8.56 1.74
CA LEU A 85 10.57 -9.70 2.39
C LEU A 85 9.96 -11.01 1.90
N THR A 86 10.78 -12.05 1.83
CA THR A 86 10.26 -13.42 1.76
C THR A 86 9.72 -13.83 3.14
N PRO A 87 8.77 -14.78 3.23
CA PRO A 87 8.27 -15.28 4.51
C PRO A 87 9.38 -15.74 5.46
N ARG A 88 10.44 -16.37 4.90
CA ARG A 88 11.57 -16.85 5.67
C ARG A 88 12.45 -15.73 6.20
N GLN A 89 12.71 -14.69 5.40
CA GLN A 89 13.45 -13.52 5.87
C GLN A 89 12.73 -12.80 6.98
N ASN A 90 11.41 -12.66 6.85
CA ASN A 90 10.58 -12.01 7.87
C ASN A 90 10.66 -12.73 9.21
N VAL A 91 10.45 -14.06 9.24
CA VAL A 91 10.58 -14.87 10.47
C VAL A 91 11.98 -14.78 11.07
N ASN A 92 13.05 -14.91 10.26
CA ASN A 92 14.42 -14.85 10.78
C ASN A 92 14.76 -13.46 11.35
N LEU A 93 14.25 -12.39 10.74
CA LEU A 93 14.44 -11.03 11.26
C LEU A 93 13.70 -10.84 12.59
N GLU A 94 12.45 -11.28 12.70
CA GLU A 94 11.69 -11.21 13.96
C GLU A 94 12.35 -12.04 15.08
N GLU A 95 12.86 -13.23 14.76
CA GLU A 95 13.56 -14.09 15.73
C GLU A 95 14.83 -13.44 16.29
N VAL A 96 15.58 -12.72 15.44
CA VAL A 96 16.86 -12.09 15.87
C VAL A 96 16.62 -10.73 16.53
N LEU A 97 15.67 -9.95 16.04
CA LEU A 97 15.42 -8.59 16.52
C LEU A 97 14.46 -8.53 17.71
N GLY A 98 13.69 -9.59 17.97
CA GLY A 98 12.75 -9.65 19.10
C GLY A 98 11.54 -8.71 18.98
N VAL A 99 11.38 -8.03 17.85
CA VAL A 99 10.33 -7.03 17.58
C VAL A 99 9.61 -7.34 16.28
N LYS A 100 8.45 -6.72 16.07
CA LYS A 100 7.64 -6.88 14.86
C LYS A 100 8.43 -6.39 13.65
N VAL A 101 8.47 -7.18 12.57
CA VAL A 101 9.13 -6.79 11.32
C VAL A 101 8.10 -6.74 10.19
N ILE A 102 7.92 -5.56 9.62
CA ILE A 102 7.06 -5.37 8.44
C ILE A 102 7.90 -4.92 7.26
N ASP A 103 7.44 -5.22 6.04
CA ASP A 103 8.01 -4.63 4.83
C ASP A 103 7.13 -3.50 4.30
N ARG A 104 7.66 -2.76 3.33
CA ARG A 104 6.97 -1.67 2.63
C ARG A 104 5.59 -2.07 2.12
N MET A 105 5.44 -3.29 1.63
CA MET A 105 4.16 -3.80 1.13
C MET A 105 3.11 -3.85 2.25
N GLN A 106 3.46 -4.46 3.39
CA GLN A 106 2.58 -4.51 4.56
C GLN A 106 2.24 -3.11 5.08
N LEU A 107 3.23 -2.20 5.14
CA LEU A 107 3.01 -0.82 5.56
C LEU A 107 2.00 -0.09 4.67
N ILE A 108 2.13 -0.22 3.36
CA ILE A 108 1.19 0.36 2.39
C ILE A 108 -0.23 -0.20 2.59
N LEU A 109 -0.36 -1.52 2.77
CA LEU A 109 -1.66 -2.15 3.04
C LEU A 109 -2.29 -1.63 4.34
N ASP A 110 -1.49 -1.43 5.39
CA ASP A 110 -1.98 -0.94 6.67
C ASP A 110 -2.47 0.51 6.57
N ILE A 111 -1.73 1.37 5.84
CA ILE A 111 -2.17 2.74 5.53
C ILE A 111 -3.49 2.71 4.77
N PHE A 112 -3.65 1.85 3.77
CA PHE A 112 -4.92 1.76 3.06
C PHE A 112 -6.06 1.23 3.92
N ALA A 113 -5.79 0.31 4.84
CA ALA A 113 -6.81 -0.17 5.77
C ALA A 113 -7.31 0.97 6.67
N MET A 114 -6.40 1.87 7.06
CA MET A 114 -6.75 3.09 7.82
C MET A 114 -7.55 4.10 6.98
N ARG A 115 -7.28 4.20 5.67
CA ARG A 115 -7.89 5.19 4.77
C ARG A 115 -9.19 4.69 4.08
N ALA A 116 -9.41 3.39 3.99
CA ALA A 116 -10.57 2.80 3.33
C ALA A 116 -11.88 3.12 4.06
N ARG A 117 -12.70 4.00 3.48
CA ARG A 117 -13.99 4.41 4.05
C ARG A 117 -15.14 3.64 3.42
N SER A 118 -15.12 3.48 2.10
CA SER A 118 -16.15 2.76 1.36
C SER A 118 -16.18 1.26 1.70
N HIS A 119 -17.34 0.63 1.56
CA HIS A 119 -17.46 -0.82 1.75
C HIS A 119 -16.62 -1.59 0.72
N GLU A 120 -16.60 -1.13 -0.53
CA GLU A 120 -15.78 -1.70 -1.61
C GLU A 120 -14.29 -1.59 -1.28
N GLY A 121 -13.80 -0.40 -0.93
CA GLY A 121 -12.39 -0.17 -0.58
C GLY A 121 -11.95 -1.03 0.61
N LYS A 122 -12.80 -1.19 1.63
CA LYS A 122 -12.52 -2.10 2.77
C LYS A 122 -12.40 -3.55 2.33
N LEU A 123 -13.26 -4.02 1.44
CA LEU A 123 -13.18 -5.38 0.88
C LEU A 123 -11.92 -5.57 0.04
N GLN A 124 -11.56 -4.60 -0.80
CA GLN A 124 -10.37 -4.64 -1.66
C GLN A 124 -9.08 -4.70 -0.83
N VAL A 125 -8.95 -3.82 0.17
CA VAL A 125 -7.77 -3.80 1.05
C VAL A 125 -7.68 -5.10 1.85
N HIS A 126 -8.79 -5.58 2.40
CA HIS A 126 -8.79 -6.83 3.15
C HIS A 126 -8.43 -8.03 2.28
N LEU A 127 -8.92 -8.07 1.03
CA LEU A 127 -8.52 -9.10 0.06
C LEU A 127 -7.01 -9.07 -0.17
N ALA A 128 -6.43 -7.88 -0.36
CA ALA A 128 -4.99 -7.73 -0.58
C ALA A 128 -4.18 -8.17 0.66
N GLN A 129 -4.61 -7.81 1.87
CA GLN A 129 -4.01 -8.28 3.13
C GLN A 129 -4.06 -9.80 3.26
N LEU A 130 -5.18 -10.45 2.97
CA LEU A 130 -5.29 -11.92 3.03
C LEU A 130 -4.41 -12.59 1.98
N LYS A 131 -4.34 -12.06 0.76
CA LYS A 131 -3.47 -12.58 -0.31
C LYS A 131 -1.99 -12.47 0.04
N TYR A 132 -1.60 -11.40 0.72
CA TYR A 132 -0.23 -11.23 1.24
C TYR A 132 0.08 -12.14 2.43
N LEU A 133 -0.87 -12.30 3.35
CA LEU A 133 -0.71 -13.13 4.55
C LEU A 133 -0.66 -14.63 4.23
N LEU A 134 -1.47 -15.10 3.28
CA LEU A 134 -1.62 -16.52 2.95
C LEU A 134 -0.28 -17.27 2.73
N PRO A 135 0.68 -16.80 1.91
CA PRO A 135 1.97 -17.46 1.75
C PRO A 135 2.86 -17.39 3.00
N ARG A 136 2.62 -16.44 3.92
CA ARG A 136 3.41 -16.23 5.14
C ARG A 136 3.00 -17.13 6.30
N LEU A 137 1.74 -17.60 6.34
CA LEU A 137 1.24 -18.53 7.35
C LEU A 137 1.99 -19.88 7.38
N VAL A 138 2.61 -20.27 6.26
CA VAL A 138 3.39 -21.51 6.16
C VAL A 138 4.66 -21.45 7.02
N GLY A 139 5.28 -20.28 7.18
CA GLY A 139 6.52 -20.10 7.94
C GLY A 139 6.33 -20.12 9.46
N GLN A 140 5.19 -19.63 9.95
CA GLN A 140 4.87 -19.56 11.39
C GLN A 140 4.55 -20.93 12.01
N GLY A 141 4.29 -21.94 11.19
CA GLY A 141 3.94 -23.28 11.64
C GLY A 141 5.02 -24.06 12.38
N ILE A 142 6.28 -23.66 12.23
CA ILE A 142 7.41 -24.32 12.88
C ILE A 142 7.44 -23.99 14.39
N MET A 143 6.97 -22.80 14.79
CA MET A 143 6.88 -22.39 16.20
C MET A 143 5.70 -23.05 16.94
N LEU A 144 4.52 -23.08 16.32
CA LEU A 144 3.32 -23.72 16.89
C LEU A 144 3.48 -25.24 17.05
N SER A 145 4.19 -25.89 16.11
CA SER A 145 4.54 -27.32 16.17
C SER A 145 5.46 -27.67 17.34
N ARG A 146 6.40 -26.78 17.69
CA ARG A 146 7.36 -27.01 18.79
C ARG A 146 6.73 -26.77 20.17
N GLN A 147 5.82 -25.80 20.29
CA GLN A 147 5.11 -25.52 21.54
C GLN A 147 4.02 -26.55 21.85
N ALA A 148 3.54 -27.28 20.83
CA ALA A 148 2.55 -28.36 20.95
C ALA A 148 3.13 -29.70 21.43
N GLY A 149 4.43 -29.79 21.75
CA GLY A 149 5.03 -30.95 22.43
C GLY A 149 5.10 -32.22 21.57
N GLY A 150 6.28 -32.84 21.53
CA GLY A 150 6.45 -34.14 20.90
C GLY A 150 5.52 -35.21 21.52
N ILE A 151 5.23 -36.22 20.69
CA ILE A 151 4.50 -37.48 20.96
C ILE A 151 2.97 -37.34 20.88
N GLY A 152 2.38 -37.75 19.75
CA GLY A 152 1.09 -38.45 19.82
C GLY A 152 -0.05 -38.16 18.84
N SER A 153 0.05 -37.33 17.80
CA SER A 153 -1.05 -37.19 16.83
C SER A 153 -0.83 -38.01 15.54
N ARG A 154 -0.68 -39.32 15.67
CA ARG A 154 -0.92 -40.26 14.56
C ARG A 154 -2.43 -40.50 14.42
N GLY A 155 -3.14 -39.47 13.97
CA GLY A 155 -4.53 -39.54 13.53
C GLY A 155 -4.71 -38.71 12.26
N PRO A 156 -5.66 -39.05 11.36
CA PRO A 156 -5.89 -38.36 10.09
C PRO A 156 -6.59 -37.00 10.26
N GLY A 157 -6.16 -36.20 11.24
CA GLY A 157 -6.67 -34.87 11.52
C GLY A 157 -5.86 -33.81 10.77
N GLU A 158 -6.55 -32.90 10.11
CA GLU A 158 -6.00 -31.73 9.43
C GLU A 158 -5.15 -30.89 10.42
N SER A 159 -3.91 -30.56 10.07
CA SER A 159 -3.03 -29.76 10.95
C SER A 159 -3.66 -28.38 11.23
N GLN A 160 -3.44 -27.80 12.41
CA GLN A 160 -3.96 -26.45 12.74
C GLN A 160 -3.56 -25.39 11.70
N LEU A 161 -2.38 -25.54 11.10
CA LEU A 161 -1.90 -24.68 10.02
C LEU A 161 -2.73 -24.82 8.75
N GLU A 162 -3.10 -26.05 8.41
CA GLU A 162 -3.95 -26.33 7.27
C GLU A 162 -5.37 -25.79 7.50
N LEU A 163 -5.91 -25.93 8.72
CA LEU A 163 -7.19 -25.33 9.11
C LEU A 163 -7.17 -23.80 8.99
N ASN A 164 -6.12 -23.14 9.49
CA ASN A 164 -5.95 -21.69 9.36
C ASN A 164 -5.83 -21.26 7.90
N ARG A 165 -5.06 -22.00 7.10
CA ARG A 165 -4.90 -21.76 5.66
C ARG A 165 -6.23 -21.89 4.91
N ARG A 166 -7.00 -22.93 5.23
CA ARG A 166 -8.32 -23.17 4.65
C ARG A 166 -9.29 -22.06 5.02
N SER A 167 -9.27 -21.61 6.28
CA SER A 167 -10.06 -20.45 6.74
C SER A 167 -9.74 -19.19 5.93
N VAL A 168 -8.45 -18.85 5.76
CA VAL A 168 -8.04 -17.68 4.96
C VAL A 168 -8.46 -17.81 3.50
N ARG A 169 -8.33 -19.00 2.88
CA ARG A 169 -8.79 -19.22 1.50
C ARG A 169 -10.30 -19.06 1.35
N ASN A 170 -11.07 -19.53 2.33
CA ASN A 170 -12.53 -19.35 2.32
C ASN A 170 -12.88 -17.86 2.41
N GLN A 171 -12.22 -17.11 3.30
CA GLN A 171 -12.41 -15.66 3.41
C GLN A 171 -12.06 -14.93 2.10
N ILE A 172 -10.94 -15.29 1.46
CA ILE A 172 -10.59 -14.76 0.13
C ILE A 172 -11.72 -15.02 -0.87
N THR A 173 -12.23 -16.25 -0.94
CA THR A 173 -13.30 -16.64 -1.87
C THR A 173 -14.59 -15.88 -1.61
N ASP A 174 -14.94 -15.68 -0.35
CA ASP A 174 -16.15 -14.95 0.05
C ASP A 174 -16.04 -13.45 -0.26
N ILE A 175 -14.88 -12.83 -0.01
CA ILE A 175 -14.63 -11.43 -0.35
C ILE A 175 -14.63 -11.24 -1.88
N GLU A 176 -13.99 -12.13 -2.64
CA GLU A 176 -14.03 -12.08 -4.11
C GLU A 176 -15.47 -12.22 -4.65
N ARG A 177 -16.31 -13.05 -4.02
CA ARG A 177 -17.73 -13.14 -4.36
C ARG A 177 -18.47 -11.83 -4.07
N GLN A 178 -18.23 -11.21 -2.91
CA GLN A 178 -18.83 -9.93 -2.56
C GLN A 178 -18.41 -8.81 -3.52
N LEU A 179 -17.13 -8.74 -3.88
CA LEU A 179 -16.61 -7.76 -4.85
C LEU A 179 -17.26 -7.91 -6.22
N LYS A 180 -17.51 -9.14 -6.71
CA LYS A 180 -18.24 -9.36 -7.97
C LYS A 180 -19.67 -8.80 -7.95
N VAL A 181 -20.34 -8.83 -6.80
CA VAL A 181 -21.68 -8.25 -6.64
C VAL A 181 -21.61 -6.72 -6.68
N VAL A 182 -20.62 -6.13 -5.99
CA VAL A 182 -20.38 -4.69 -6.00
C VAL A 182 -20.05 -4.18 -7.40
N GLU A 183 -19.19 -4.90 -8.12
CA GLU A 183 -18.81 -4.61 -9.51
C GLU A 183 -20.03 -4.59 -10.45
N LYS A 184 -20.93 -5.58 -10.32
CA LYS A 184 -22.18 -5.62 -11.11
C LYS A 184 -23.08 -4.42 -10.84
N ASN A 185 -23.24 -4.02 -9.57
CA ASN A 185 -24.02 -2.84 -9.21
C ASN A 185 -23.39 -1.55 -9.77
N ARG A 186 -22.05 -1.49 -9.77
CA ARG A 186 -21.28 -0.34 -10.27
C ARG A 186 -21.39 -0.21 -11.78
N ALA A 187 -21.39 -1.32 -12.53
CA ALA A 187 -21.62 -1.32 -13.97
C ALA A 187 -22.96 -0.65 -14.36
N THR A 188 -24.04 -0.92 -13.61
CA THR A 188 -25.35 -0.28 -13.85
C THR A 188 -25.34 1.23 -13.57
N VAL A 189 -24.62 1.69 -12.53
CA VAL A 189 -24.43 3.13 -12.27
C VAL A 189 -23.58 3.77 -13.37
N ARG A 190 -22.60 3.03 -13.87
CA ARG A 190 -21.67 3.47 -14.90
C ARG A 190 -22.32 3.61 -16.27
N GLU A 191 -23.21 2.70 -16.67
CA GLU A 191 -24.00 2.84 -17.92
C GLU A 191 -24.75 4.17 -17.95
N LYS A 192 -25.42 4.54 -16.84
CA LYS A 192 -26.10 5.84 -16.71
C LYS A 192 -25.14 7.05 -16.79
N ARG A 193 -23.87 6.89 -16.40
CA ARG A 193 -22.84 7.94 -16.52
C ARG A 193 -22.26 8.02 -17.94
N LEU A 194 -22.25 6.91 -18.68
CA LEU A 194 -21.82 6.88 -20.09
C LEU A 194 -22.87 7.50 -21.01
N GLU A 195 -24.15 7.39 -20.66
CA GLU A 195 -25.25 8.06 -21.37
C GLU A 195 -25.28 9.58 -21.16
N SER A 196 -24.59 10.09 -20.13
CA SER A 196 -24.48 11.53 -19.88
C SER A 196 -23.47 12.15 -20.85
N SER A 197 -23.88 13.20 -21.57
CA SER A 197 -23.03 14.01 -22.46
C SER A 197 -22.05 14.94 -21.72
N THR A 198 -21.86 14.75 -20.41
CA THR A 198 -20.98 15.57 -19.58
C THR A 198 -19.53 15.15 -19.80
N PHE A 199 -18.66 16.12 -20.11
CA PHE A 199 -17.22 15.90 -20.29
C PHE A 199 -16.56 15.54 -18.94
N LYS A 200 -15.69 14.52 -18.94
CA LYS A 200 -15.11 13.90 -17.75
C LYS A 200 -13.60 14.13 -17.70
N ILE A 201 -13.12 14.66 -16.59
CA ILE A 201 -11.71 14.94 -16.34
C ILE A 201 -11.24 14.10 -15.15
N GLY A 202 -10.15 13.35 -15.32
CA GLY A 202 -9.50 12.61 -14.23
C GLY A 202 -8.19 13.27 -13.82
N LEU A 203 -7.99 13.51 -12.52
CA LEU A 203 -6.70 13.96 -11.99
C LEU A 203 -5.83 12.75 -11.69
N ILE A 204 -4.61 12.70 -12.21
CA ILE A 204 -3.61 11.66 -11.93
C ILE A 204 -2.30 12.30 -11.50
N GLY A 205 -1.44 11.52 -10.86
CA GLY A 205 -0.14 11.98 -10.40
C GLY A 205 0.30 11.30 -9.12
N TYR A 206 1.55 11.56 -8.74
CA TYR A 206 2.15 11.00 -7.54
C TYR A 206 1.37 11.39 -6.28
N THR A 207 1.44 10.58 -5.24
CA THR A 207 0.86 10.93 -3.95
C THR A 207 1.47 12.24 -3.43
N ASN A 208 0.67 13.04 -2.72
CA ASN A 208 1.02 14.39 -2.31
C ASN A 208 1.32 15.42 -3.43
N ALA A 209 1.10 15.11 -4.71
CA ALA A 209 1.30 16.08 -5.81
C ALA A 209 0.31 17.28 -5.82
N GLY A 210 -0.60 17.39 -4.84
CA GLY A 210 -1.61 18.45 -4.81
C GLY A 210 -2.90 18.18 -5.60
N LYS A 211 -3.17 16.93 -6.00
CA LYS A 211 -4.40 16.54 -6.72
C LYS A 211 -5.67 16.95 -5.98
N SER A 212 -5.79 16.58 -4.70
CA SER A 212 -6.96 16.91 -3.88
C SER A 212 -7.07 18.40 -3.62
N THR A 213 -5.95 19.12 -3.50
CA THR A 213 -5.89 20.59 -3.40
C THR A 213 -6.50 21.26 -4.63
N ILE A 214 -6.09 20.85 -5.84
CA ILE A 214 -6.66 21.34 -7.11
C ILE A 214 -8.17 21.05 -7.17
N MET A 215 -8.57 19.83 -6.80
CA MET A 215 -9.99 19.45 -6.79
C MET A 215 -10.80 20.33 -5.82
N ASN A 216 -10.27 20.63 -4.64
CA ASN A 216 -10.92 21.46 -3.64
C ASN A 216 -11.12 22.90 -4.11
N ILE A 217 -10.07 23.50 -4.69
CA ILE A 217 -10.11 24.85 -5.24
C ILE A 217 -11.16 24.94 -6.36
N LEU A 218 -11.17 23.97 -7.28
CA LEU A 218 -12.11 23.95 -8.40
C LEU A 218 -13.56 23.65 -7.98
N THR A 219 -13.77 22.98 -6.84
CA THR A 219 -15.11 22.54 -6.41
C THR A 219 -15.70 23.34 -5.25
N SER A 220 -14.98 24.36 -4.75
CA SER A 220 -15.42 25.23 -3.63
C SER A 220 -15.92 24.45 -2.40
N LYS A 221 -15.35 23.27 -2.14
CA LYS A 221 -15.71 22.38 -1.03
C LYS A 221 -14.46 21.83 -0.36
N THR A 222 -14.53 21.66 0.96
CA THR A 222 -13.48 21.10 1.81
C THR A 222 -13.48 19.56 1.76
N GLN A 223 -12.77 18.95 0.81
CA GLN A 223 -12.32 17.56 0.98
C GLN A 223 -11.20 17.54 2.02
N TYR A 224 -11.07 16.43 2.75
CA TYR A 224 -9.94 16.23 3.66
C TYR A 224 -8.64 16.28 2.84
N GLU A 225 -7.75 17.19 3.22
CA GLU A 225 -6.44 17.38 2.65
C GLU A 225 -5.45 17.33 3.81
N ALA A 226 -4.42 16.52 3.64
CA ALA A 226 -3.33 16.41 4.60
C ALA A 226 -2.06 16.06 3.83
N ASP A 227 -0.93 16.51 4.37
CA ASP A 227 0.42 16.16 3.92
C ASP A 227 0.74 14.70 4.32
N GLU A 228 -0.07 13.78 3.79
CA GLU A 228 -0.11 12.36 4.13
C GLU A 228 -0.24 11.54 2.84
N LEU A 229 0.52 10.46 2.73
CA LEU A 229 0.41 9.58 1.57
C LEU A 229 -0.97 8.91 1.57
N PHE A 230 -1.53 8.75 0.37
CA PHE A 230 -2.87 8.15 0.17
C PHE A 230 -4.02 8.86 0.90
N ALA A 231 -3.94 10.19 1.05
CA ALA A 231 -5.04 11.02 1.57
C ALA A 231 -6.40 10.72 0.89
N THR A 232 -6.39 10.37 -0.40
CA THR A 232 -7.55 9.90 -1.18
C THR A 232 -7.33 8.47 -1.67
N LEU A 233 -8.14 7.53 -1.16
CA LEU A 233 -8.17 6.13 -1.60
C LEU A 233 -9.41 5.81 -2.46
N ASP A 234 -10.55 6.37 -2.11
CA ASP A 234 -11.80 6.21 -2.86
C ASP A 234 -11.89 7.32 -3.92
N ALA A 235 -12.02 6.96 -5.19
CA ALA A 235 -12.17 7.94 -6.27
C ALA A 235 -13.39 8.84 -6.02
N THR A 236 -13.19 10.15 -6.02
CA THR A 236 -14.24 11.12 -5.73
C THR A 236 -14.55 11.93 -6.97
N THR A 237 -15.80 11.92 -7.42
CA THR A 237 -16.25 12.69 -8.59
C THR A 237 -17.13 13.86 -8.15
N LYS A 238 -16.85 15.07 -8.65
CA LYS A 238 -17.66 16.26 -8.44
C LYS A 238 -17.94 16.96 -9.77
N SER A 239 -19.11 17.58 -9.89
CA SER A 239 -19.42 18.44 -11.04
C SER A 239 -18.87 19.85 -10.80
N ILE A 240 -18.22 20.42 -11.81
CA ILE A 240 -17.75 21.80 -11.85
C ILE A 240 -18.26 22.48 -13.11
N HIS A 241 -18.26 23.82 -13.12
CA HIS A 241 -18.54 24.61 -14.30
C HIS A 241 -17.24 25.27 -14.76
N LEU A 242 -16.83 25.00 -15.99
CA LEU A 242 -15.71 25.68 -16.65
C LEU A 242 -16.27 26.76 -17.58
N GLY A 243 -15.52 27.86 -17.72
CA GLY A 243 -15.91 29.12 -18.39
C GLY A 243 -17.14 29.06 -19.32
N GLY A 244 -18.18 29.83 -18.98
CA GLY A 244 -19.49 29.79 -19.64
C GLY A 244 -20.45 28.82 -18.96
N ASN A 245 -21.20 28.04 -19.76
CA ASN A 245 -22.18 27.04 -19.31
C ASN A 245 -21.68 25.60 -19.45
N LEU A 246 -20.37 25.39 -19.61
CA LEU A 246 -19.82 24.05 -19.79
C LEU A 246 -19.73 23.34 -18.43
N GLN A 247 -20.66 22.43 -18.19
CA GLN A 247 -20.62 21.54 -17.05
C GLN A 247 -19.69 20.36 -17.34
N VAL A 248 -18.74 20.11 -16.46
CA VAL A 248 -17.83 18.96 -16.53
C VAL A 248 -17.79 18.23 -15.20
N THR A 249 -17.35 16.98 -15.20
CA THR A 249 -17.05 16.24 -13.96
C THR A 249 -15.55 16.13 -13.77
N LEU A 250 -15.11 16.32 -12.53
CA LEU A 250 -13.73 16.17 -12.10
C LEU A 250 -13.65 15.00 -11.12
N THR A 251 -12.79 14.04 -11.41
CA THR A 251 -12.56 12.86 -10.57
C THR A 251 -11.14 12.90 -9.99
N ASP A 252 -11.05 12.94 -8.67
CA ASP A 252 -9.79 12.75 -7.92
C ASP A 252 -9.51 11.26 -7.77
N THR A 253 -8.31 10.83 -8.16
CA THR A 253 -7.88 9.43 -8.19
C THR A 253 -6.88 9.13 -7.09
N VAL A 254 -6.62 7.84 -6.85
CA VAL A 254 -5.57 7.43 -5.89
C VAL A 254 -4.22 7.92 -6.37
N GLY A 255 -3.46 8.56 -5.49
CA GLY A 255 -2.09 8.94 -5.82
C GLY A 255 -1.17 7.74 -5.98
N PHE A 256 -0.33 7.77 -7.01
CA PHE A 256 0.66 6.73 -7.26
C PHE A 256 1.87 6.87 -6.33
N ILE A 257 2.56 5.76 -6.08
CA ILE A 257 3.86 5.68 -5.39
C ILE A 257 4.77 4.72 -6.15
N GLN A 258 6.07 4.77 -5.87
CA GLN A 258 7.03 3.79 -6.36
C GLN A 258 6.76 2.41 -5.75
N ASP A 259 7.03 1.38 -6.55
CA ASP A 259 6.89 -0.03 -6.16
C ASP A 259 5.51 -0.38 -5.57
N LEU A 260 4.45 0.21 -6.14
CA LEU A 260 3.08 -0.12 -5.75
C LEU A 260 2.85 -1.63 -5.92
N PRO A 261 2.42 -2.35 -4.87
CA PRO A 261 2.32 -3.81 -4.96
C PRO A 261 1.31 -4.23 -6.03
N THR A 262 1.64 -5.23 -6.85
CA THR A 262 0.77 -5.68 -7.96
C THR A 262 -0.53 -6.29 -7.46
N GLU A 263 -0.51 -6.94 -6.29
CA GLU A 263 -1.72 -7.43 -5.62
C GLU A 263 -2.69 -6.29 -5.32
N LEU A 264 -2.13 -5.12 -5.02
CA LEU A 264 -2.82 -3.91 -4.69
C LEU A 264 -3.37 -3.26 -5.95
N VAL A 265 -2.57 -3.11 -7.00
CA VAL A 265 -3.03 -2.68 -8.34
C VAL A 265 -4.22 -3.52 -8.80
N SER A 266 -4.17 -4.84 -8.63
CA SER A 266 -5.28 -5.74 -9.01
C SER A 266 -6.56 -5.50 -8.20
N SER A 267 -6.41 -5.15 -6.91
CA SER A 267 -7.54 -4.85 -6.02
C SER A 267 -8.13 -3.47 -6.26
N PHE A 268 -7.30 -2.48 -6.64
CA PHE A 268 -7.71 -1.12 -7.00
C PHE A 268 -8.00 -0.97 -8.49
N LYS A 269 -7.90 -2.05 -9.27
CA LYS A 269 -8.16 -2.04 -10.71
C LYS A 269 -9.54 -1.47 -11.02
N SER A 270 -10.58 -1.77 -10.23
CA SER A 270 -11.92 -1.18 -10.46
C SER A 270 -11.96 0.33 -10.19
N THR A 271 -11.14 0.83 -9.26
CA THR A 271 -11.03 2.26 -8.93
C THR A 271 -10.20 3.00 -9.98
N LEU A 272 -9.12 2.38 -10.46
CA LEU A 272 -8.27 2.88 -11.55
C LEU A 272 -8.96 2.75 -12.92
N GLU A 273 -9.84 1.77 -13.10
CA GLU A 273 -10.68 1.63 -14.30
C GLU A 273 -11.64 2.80 -14.45
N GLU A 274 -12.11 3.44 -13.38
CA GLU A 274 -12.92 4.68 -13.51
C GLU A 274 -12.10 5.78 -14.22
N SER A 275 -10.78 5.84 -13.98
CA SER A 275 -9.87 6.74 -14.67
C SER A 275 -9.68 6.38 -16.15
N LYS A 276 -10.00 5.16 -16.59
CA LYS A 276 -9.96 4.78 -18.02
C LYS A 276 -11.11 5.36 -18.84
N HIS A 277 -12.15 5.86 -18.18
CA HIS A 277 -13.39 6.30 -18.84
C HIS A 277 -13.61 7.81 -18.72
N VAL A 278 -12.50 8.54 -18.57
CA VAL A 278 -12.46 9.99 -18.66
C VAL A 278 -12.12 10.41 -20.08
N ASP A 279 -12.57 11.60 -20.47
CA ASP A 279 -12.26 12.17 -21.78
C ASP A 279 -10.89 12.86 -21.79
N LEU A 280 -10.42 13.27 -20.61
CA LEU A 280 -9.13 13.92 -20.39
C LEU A 280 -8.53 13.48 -19.05
N LEU A 281 -7.27 13.07 -19.06
CA LEU A 281 -6.45 12.96 -17.85
C LEU A 281 -5.65 14.24 -17.69
N VAL A 282 -5.56 14.73 -16.46
CA VAL A 282 -4.71 15.85 -16.08
C VAL A 282 -3.65 15.33 -15.14
N HIS A 283 -2.41 15.30 -15.62
CA HIS A 283 -1.26 14.91 -14.81
C HIS A 283 -0.80 16.09 -13.95
N VAL A 284 -0.99 15.96 -12.64
CA VAL A 284 -0.53 16.92 -11.65
C VAL A 284 0.85 16.51 -11.16
N ILE A 285 1.82 17.40 -11.36
CA ILE A 285 3.22 17.21 -10.98
C ILE A 285 3.60 18.30 -9.97
N ASP A 286 4.19 17.91 -8.85
CA ASP A 286 4.72 18.84 -7.86
C ASP A 286 6.09 19.38 -8.30
N ALA A 287 6.10 20.60 -8.82
CA ALA A 287 7.31 21.29 -9.29
C ALA A 287 8.30 21.67 -8.17
N SER A 288 7.88 21.62 -6.90
CA SER A 288 8.76 21.92 -5.77
C SER A 288 9.62 20.72 -5.37
N ASN A 289 9.23 19.51 -5.79
CA ASN A 289 9.95 18.28 -5.47
C ASN A 289 11.18 18.10 -6.38
N PRO A 290 12.40 17.95 -5.84
CA PRO A 290 13.60 17.69 -6.64
C PRO A 290 13.50 16.43 -7.52
N TYR A 291 12.68 15.47 -7.13
CA TYR A 291 12.48 14.18 -7.80
C TYR A 291 11.25 14.16 -8.72
N HIS A 292 10.68 15.31 -9.08
CA HIS A 292 9.47 15.38 -9.91
C HIS A 292 9.58 14.65 -11.26
N GLU A 293 10.75 14.65 -11.91
CA GLU A 293 10.99 13.90 -13.14
C GLU A 293 10.90 12.37 -12.93
N GLU A 294 11.38 11.86 -11.80
CA GLU A 294 11.30 10.44 -11.46
C GLU A 294 9.86 10.04 -11.11
N HIS A 295 9.14 10.92 -10.40
CA HIS A 295 7.72 10.74 -10.12
C HIS A 295 6.89 10.72 -11.41
N GLU A 296 7.17 11.63 -12.34
CA GLU A 296 6.50 11.67 -13.64
C GLU A 296 6.72 10.38 -14.42
N LYS A 297 7.98 9.92 -14.54
CA LYS A 297 8.33 8.65 -15.18
C LYS A 297 7.60 7.46 -14.54
N THR A 298 7.51 7.45 -13.21
CA THR A 298 6.81 6.39 -12.46
C THR A 298 5.31 6.38 -12.80
N VAL A 299 4.66 7.56 -12.82
CA VAL A 299 3.24 7.67 -13.16
C VAL A 299 2.98 7.22 -14.60
N LEU A 300 3.80 7.66 -15.56
CA LEU A 300 3.68 7.26 -16.96
C LEU A 300 3.87 5.75 -17.15
N SER A 301 4.84 5.14 -16.45
CA SER A 301 5.01 3.68 -16.47
C SER A 301 3.79 2.94 -15.94
N ILE A 302 3.20 3.42 -14.84
CA ILE A 302 1.99 2.81 -14.27
C ILE A 302 0.79 3.00 -15.21
N MET A 303 0.65 4.16 -15.84
CA MET A 303 -0.39 4.39 -16.85
C MET A 303 -0.29 3.41 -18.01
N LYS A 304 0.93 3.11 -18.46
CA LYS A 304 1.19 2.10 -19.49
C LYS A 304 0.78 0.70 -19.06
N ASP A 305 1.19 0.28 -17.86
CA ASP A 305 0.82 -1.03 -17.29
C ASP A 305 -0.70 -1.18 -17.09
N LEU A 306 -1.39 -0.05 -16.97
CA LEU A 306 -2.83 0.04 -16.85
C LEU A 306 -3.54 0.27 -18.19
N ASP A 307 -2.89 0.22 -19.35
CA ASP A 307 -3.51 0.49 -20.65
C ASP A 307 -4.31 1.82 -20.69
N MET A 308 -3.70 2.91 -20.21
CA MET A 308 -4.31 4.26 -20.17
C MET A 308 -3.69 5.25 -21.17
N GLU A 309 -2.74 4.82 -22.00
CA GLU A 309 -2.00 5.69 -22.95
C GLU A 309 -2.88 6.28 -24.07
N ASP A 310 -3.98 5.63 -24.41
CA ASP A 310 -4.89 6.08 -25.48
C ASP A 310 -5.76 7.29 -25.08
N ILE A 311 -5.78 7.64 -23.79
CA ILE A 311 -6.54 8.76 -23.26
C ILE A 311 -5.69 10.02 -23.37
N PRO A 312 -6.23 11.15 -23.88
CA PRO A 312 -5.50 12.42 -23.87
C PRO A 312 -5.01 12.77 -22.45
N HIS A 313 -3.71 13.02 -22.30
CA HIS A 313 -3.04 13.32 -21.03
C HIS A 313 -1.95 14.39 -21.21
#